data_AF-A0A417WD44-F1
#
_entry.id   AF-A0A417WD44-F1
#
_cell.length_a   1.000
_cell.length_b   1.000
_cell.length_c   1.000
_cell.angle_alpha   90.00
_cell.angle_beta   90.00
_cell.angle_gamma   90.00
#
_symmetry.space_group_name_H-M   'P 1'
#
loop_
_entity.id
_entity.type
_entity.pdbx_description
1 polymer ?
#
loop_
_entity_poly.entity_id
_entity_poly.type
_entity_poly.pdbx_seq_one_letter_code
_entity_poly.pdbx_strand_id
1 'polypeptide(L)'
;MSLEKKIYREWAFTGNESEKASINREIYKELCEKYKISRYEVENPDDYDIVLKRTAGYNHSTYAVIKNNTNLSQLELALICDDGNLCFGYTMEGSLFYIFED
;
A
#
# COMPACT_ATOMS: atom_id res chain seq x y z
N MET A 1 15.92 2.56 21.45
CA MET A 1 15.69 3.69 20.53
C MET A 1 14.36 3.44 19.85
N SER A 2 13.42 4.37 19.91
CA SER A 2 12.17 4.28 19.13
C SER A 2 12.46 4.60 17.67
N LEU A 3 11.97 3.77 16.75
CA LEU A 3 12.05 4.05 15.32
C LEU A 3 11.24 5.31 14.95
N GLU A 4 11.64 5.96 13.86
CA GLU A 4 10.92 7.10 13.29
C GLU A 4 9.60 6.63 12.68
N LYS A 5 8.51 7.40 12.86
CA LYS A 5 7.24 7.12 12.20
C LYS A 5 7.31 7.51 10.72
N LYS A 6 7.60 6.54 9.88
CA LYS A 6 7.58 6.64 8.40
C LYS A 6 7.26 5.30 7.78
N ILE A 7 6.93 5.30 6.50
CA ILE A 7 6.71 4.08 5.75
C ILE A 7 8.06 3.38 5.51
N TYR A 8 8.17 2.13 5.97
CA TYR A 8 9.30 1.25 5.74
C TYR A 8 8.97 0.29 4.59
N ARG A 9 9.91 0.09 3.66
CA ARG A 9 9.80 -0.87 2.56
C ARG A 9 10.88 -1.93 2.70
N GLU A 10 10.66 -3.12 2.14
CA GLU A 10 11.68 -4.18 2.02
C GLU A 10 12.28 -4.53 3.39
N TRP A 11 11.46 -4.55 4.43
CA TRP A 11 11.92 -4.70 5.81
C TRP A 11 12.10 -6.16 6.24
N ALA A 12 11.71 -7.14 5.41
CA ALA A 12 11.69 -8.59 5.67
C ALA A 12 13.03 -9.25 6.09
N PHE A 13 14.14 -8.51 6.03
CA PHE A 13 15.48 -9.00 6.38
C PHE A 13 16.30 -7.92 7.08
N THR A 14 15.63 -7.04 7.82
CA THR A 14 16.24 -5.88 8.47
C THR A 14 16.08 -5.99 9.99
N GLY A 15 16.90 -5.30 10.78
CA GLY A 15 16.64 -5.23 12.22
C GLY A 15 15.31 -4.49 12.51
N ASN A 16 14.60 -4.93 13.56
CA ASN A 16 13.37 -4.32 14.08
C ASN A 16 12.14 -4.47 13.15
N GLU A 17 11.95 -5.67 12.57
CA GLU A 17 10.89 -5.98 11.61
C GLU A 17 9.49 -5.78 12.21
N SER A 18 9.30 -6.29 13.43
CA SER A 18 8.04 -6.14 14.17
C SER A 18 7.66 -4.68 14.39
N GLU A 19 8.62 -3.83 14.77
CA GLU A 19 8.38 -2.41 14.98
C GLU A 19 8.08 -1.69 13.65
N LYS A 20 8.80 -2.01 12.57
CA LYS A 20 8.55 -1.44 11.24
C LYS A 20 7.18 -1.85 10.69
N ALA A 21 6.81 -3.11 10.81
CA ALA A 21 5.51 -3.64 10.44
C ALA A 21 4.39 -2.94 11.23
N SER A 22 4.61 -2.70 12.53
CA SER A 22 3.65 -1.98 13.36
C SER A 22 3.48 -0.52 12.92
N ILE A 23 4.58 0.19 12.63
CA ILE A 23 4.54 1.57 12.15
C ILE A 23 3.82 1.66 10.79
N ASN A 24 4.12 0.76 9.86
CA ASN A 24 3.44 0.71 8.56
C ASN A 24 1.93 0.49 8.71
N ARG A 25 1.51 -0.44 9.57
CA ARG A 25 0.10 -0.69 9.86
C ARG A 25 -0.58 0.50 10.52
N GLU A 26 0.12 1.24 11.36
CA GLU A 26 -0.39 2.47 11.98
C GLU A 26 -0.64 3.54 10.92
N ILE A 27 0.34 3.83 10.06
CA ILE A 27 0.21 4.79 8.96
C ILE A 27 -0.91 4.37 8.00
N TYR A 28 -0.99 3.08 7.67
CA TYR A 28 -2.06 2.55 6.82
C TYR A 28 -3.45 2.78 7.42
N LYS A 29 -3.63 2.53 8.73
CA LYS A 29 -4.90 2.83 9.42
C LYS A 29 -5.25 4.30 9.34
N GLU A 30 -4.30 5.20 9.57
CA GLU A 30 -4.52 6.64 9.45
C GLU A 30 -4.96 7.04 8.03
N LEU A 31 -4.40 6.40 7.00
CA LEU A 31 -4.83 6.60 5.61
C LEU A 31 -6.26 6.09 5.37
N CYS A 32 -6.61 4.93 5.90
CA CYS A 32 -7.97 4.36 5.80
C CYS A 32 -9.03 5.13 6.61
N GLU A 33 -8.63 5.80 7.68
CA GLU A 33 -9.51 6.70 8.44
C GLU A 33 -9.71 8.04 7.72
N LYS A 34 -8.66 8.53 7.05
CA LYS A 34 -8.69 9.82 6.34
C LYS A 34 -9.39 9.75 4.98
N TYR A 35 -9.29 8.63 4.28
CA TYR A 35 -9.79 8.47 2.92
C TYR A 35 -10.69 7.24 2.81
N LYS A 36 -11.74 7.36 2.01
CA LYS A 36 -12.58 6.22 1.64
C LYS A 36 -11.92 5.46 0.48
N ILE A 37 -11.28 4.34 0.82
CA ILE A 37 -10.44 3.56 -0.09
C ILE A 37 -11.13 2.25 -0.47
N SER A 38 -11.11 1.89 -1.75
CA SER A 38 -11.34 0.52 -2.21
C SER A 38 -10.07 -0.05 -2.84
N ARG A 39 -9.62 -1.22 -2.36
CA ARG A 39 -8.50 -1.97 -2.97
C ARG A 39 -8.92 -2.83 -4.17
N TYR A 40 -10.22 -2.85 -4.46
CA TYR A 40 -10.83 -3.60 -5.56
C TYR A 40 -11.68 -2.68 -6.45
N GLU A 41 -11.87 -3.09 -7.70
CA GLU A 41 -12.75 -2.39 -8.64
C GLU A 41 -14.18 -2.43 -8.09
N VAL A 42 -14.89 -1.30 -8.22
CA VAL A 42 -16.26 -1.12 -7.73
C VAL A 42 -17.12 -0.54 -8.83
N GLU A 43 -18.43 -0.79 -8.78
CA GLU A 43 -19.38 -0.30 -9.78
C GLU A 43 -19.51 1.23 -9.79
N ASN A 44 -19.43 1.87 -8.61
CA ASN A 44 -19.55 3.32 -8.44
C ASN A 44 -18.26 3.92 -7.83
N PRO A 45 -17.21 4.18 -8.63
CA PRO A 45 -15.95 4.76 -8.13
C PRO A 45 -16.09 6.16 -7.52
N ASP A 46 -17.17 6.88 -7.82
CA ASP A 46 -17.42 8.23 -7.32
C ASP A 46 -17.61 8.30 -5.81
N ASP A 47 -18.06 7.20 -5.20
CA ASP A 47 -18.25 7.08 -3.76
C ASP A 47 -16.95 6.97 -2.95
N TYR A 48 -15.79 6.85 -3.62
CA TYR A 48 -14.49 6.60 -3.01
C TYR A 48 -13.48 7.68 -3.38
N ASP A 49 -12.53 7.96 -2.49
CA ASP A 49 -11.39 8.85 -2.78
C ASP A 49 -10.34 8.13 -3.63
N ILE A 50 -10.14 6.84 -3.36
CA ILE A 50 -9.17 5.97 -4.03
C ILE A 50 -9.86 4.66 -4.42
N VAL A 51 -9.70 4.25 -5.67
CA VAL A 51 -10.13 2.94 -6.17
C VAL A 51 -8.97 2.28 -6.89
N LEU A 52 -8.64 1.07 -6.47
CA LEU A 52 -7.59 0.25 -7.06
C LEU A 52 -8.20 -1.02 -7.67
N LYS A 53 -7.47 -1.64 -8.59
CA LYS A 53 -7.81 -2.93 -9.15
C LYS A 53 -6.67 -3.91 -8.91
N ARG A 54 -6.86 -4.82 -7.96
CA ARG A 54 -5.93 -5.91 -7.68
C ARG A 54 -6.02 -7.02 -8.74
N THR A 55 -4.87 -7.47 -9.23
CA THR A 55 -4.72 -8.71 -9.98
C THR A 55 -3.70 -9.59 -9.25
N ALA A 56 -4.12 -10.78 -8.82
CA ALA A 56 -3.23 -11.72 -8.14
C ALA A 56 -2.23 -12.32 -9.12
N GLY A 57 -0.98 -12.43 -8.70
CA GLY A 57 0.09 -13.13 -9.41
C GLY A 57 0.73 -14.21 -8.54
N TYR A 58 1.83 -14.77 -9.03
CA TYR A 58 2.68 -15.69 -8.26
C TYR A 58 3.79 -14.91 -7.55
N ASN A 59 3.81 -14.93 -6.21
CA ASN A 59 4.72 -14.17 -5.35
C ASN A 59 4.64 -12.64 -5.51
N HIS A 60 3.52 -12.16 -6.06
CA HIS A 60 3.23 -10.74 -6.20
C HIS A 60 1.76 -10.53 -6.51
N SER A 61 1.33 -9.29 -6.32
CA SER A 61 0.07 -8.80 -6.88
C SER A 61 0.28 -7.46 -7.57
N THR A 62 -0.43 -7.25 -8.67
CA THR A 62 -0.41 -5.97 -9.37
C THR A 62 -1.65 -5.15 -9.02
N TYR A 63 -1.47 -3.84 -8.94
CA TYR A 63 -2.55 -2.90 -8.67
C TYR A 63 -2.54 -1.78 -9.70
N ALA A 64 -3.66 -1.62 -10.39
CA ALA A 64 -3.93 -0.44 -11.20
C ALA A 64 -4.68 0.60 -10.37
N VAL A 65 -4.29 1.87 -10.48
CA VAL A 65 -5.06 2.98 -9.89
C VAL A 65 -6.18 3.34 -10.84
N ILE A 66 -7.42 3.03 -10.47
CA ILE A 66 -8.61 3.40 -11.24
C ILE A 66 -9.02 4.84 -10.94
N LYS A 67 -8.90 5.24 -9.68
CA LYS A 67 -9.20 6.60 -9.21
C LYS A 67 -8.25 6.95 -8.07
N ASN A 68 -7.75 8.18 -8.07
CA ASN A 68 -7.04 8.77 -6.94
C ASN A 68 -7.32 10.27 -6.90
N ASN A 69 -8.26 10.68 -6.05
CA ASN A 69 -8.60 12.09 -5.81
C ASN A 69 -7.83 12.69 -4.62
N THR A 70 -6.62 12.19 -4.36
CA THR A 70 -5.80 12.60 -3.24
C THR A 70 -4.42 13.08 -3.71
N ASN A 71 -3.67 13.69 -2.81
CA ASN A 71 -2.27 14.07 -3.04
C ASN A 71 -1.29 13.04 -2.46
N LEU A 72 -1.71 11.78 -2.31
CA LEU A 72 -0.85 10.72 -1.78
C LEU A 72 0.32 10.44 -2.72
N SER A 73 1.49 10.25 -2.10
CA SER A 73 2.70 9.82 -2.78
C SER A 73 2.56 8.38 -3.28
N GLN A 74 3.42 7.99 -4.22
CA GLN A 74 3.50 6.61 -4.69
C GLN A 74 3.79 5.62 -3.55
N LEU A 75 4.58 6.02 -2.55
CA LEU A 75 4.90 5.16 -1.41
C LEU A 75 3.68 4.90 -0.52
N GLU A 76 2.85 5.93 -0.29
CA GLU A 76 1.59 5.79 0.44
C GLU A 76 0.58 4.93 -0.34
N LEU A 77 0.50 5.11 -1.67
CA LEU A 77 -0.34 4.25 -2.52
C LEU A 77 0.13 2.80 -2.51
N ALA A 78 1.44 2.55 -2.57
CA ALA A 78 2.01 1.21 -2.47
C ALA A 78 1.71 0.57 -1.11
N LEU A 79 1.78 1.34 -0.02
CA LEU A 79 1.40 0.87 1.32
C LEU A 79 -0.08 0.45 1.37
N ILE A 80 -0.96 1.23 0.74
CA ILE A 80 -2.38 0.89 0.63
C ILE A 80 -2.57 -0.39 -0.20
N CYS A 81 -1.86 -0.53 -1.33
CA CYS A 81 -1.92 -1.72 -2.16
C CYS A 81 -1.56 -2.98 -1.35
N ASP A 82 -0.52 -2.90 -0.52
CA ASP A 82 -0.04 -4.01 0.31
C ASP A 82 -0.67 -4.08 1.71
N ASP A 83 -1.85 -3.46 1.91
CA ASP A 83 -2.62 -3.56 3.18
C ASP A 83 -1.81 -3.16 4.44
N GLY A 84 -0.90 -2.19 4.30
CA GLY A 84 -0.04 -1.74 5.39
C GLY A 84 1.20 -2.60 5.64
N ASN A 85 1.61 -3.47 4.71
CA ASN A 85 2.73 -4.38 4.90
C ASN A 85 4.06 -3.84 4.35
N LEU A 86 4.26 -3.85 3.03
CA LEU A 86 5.50 -3.59 2.30
C LEU A 86 6.71 -4.40 2.77
N CYS A 87 6.46 -5.64 3.22
CA CYS A 87 7.47 -6.55 3.76
C CYS A 87 8.60 -6.79 2.75
N PHE A 88 8.25 -7.18 1.53
CA PHE A 88 9.19 -7.42 0.43
C PHE A 88 9.32 -6.23 -0.52
N GLY A 89 8.59 -5.14 -0.25
CA GLY A 89 8.61 -3.93 -1.06
C GLY A 89 7.71 -3.99 -2.30
N TYR A 90 8.00 -3.10 -3.23
CA TYR A 90 7.27 -2.99 -4.49
C TYR A 90 8.15 -2.40 -5.59
N THR A 91 7.73 -2.61 -6.83
CA THR A 91 8.23 -1.87 -8.01
C THR A 91 7.07 -1.32 -8.83
N MET A 92 7.38 -0.54 -9.86
CA MET A 92 6.40 0.00 -10.81
C MET A 92 6.72 -0.53 -12.21
N GLU A 93 5.70 -1.02 -12.90
CA GLU A 93 5.75 -1.28 -14.34
C GLU A 93 4.76 -0.34 -15.04
N GLY A 94 5.29 0.72 -15.65
CA GLY A 94 4.47 1.82 -16.15
C GLY A 94 3.65 2.46 -15.02
N SER A 95 2.33 2.36 -15.10
CA SER A 95 1.39 2.86 -14.08
C SER A 95 0.89 1.80 -13.10
N LEU A 96 1.38 0.56 -13.19
CA LEU A 96 0.98 -0.54 -12.32
C LEU A 96 1.95 -0.65 -11.14
N PHE A 97 1.39 -0.73 -9.94
CA PHE A 97 2.14 -1.13 -8.75
C PHE A 97 2.30 -2.63 -8.76
N TYR A 98 3.52 -3.10 -8.50
CA TYR A 98 3.86 -4.50 -8.39
C TYR A 98 4.32 -4.76 -6.96
N ILE A 99 3.41 -5.29 -6.14
CA ILE A 99 3.64 -5.56 -4.71
C ILE A 99 4.20 -6.97 -4.58
N PHE A 100 5.37 -7.11 -3.95
CA PHE A 100 5.98 -8.42 -3.73
C PHE A 100 5.35 -9.10 -2.51
N GLU A 101 4.91 -10.35 -2.71
CA GLU A 101 4.24 -11.19 -1.72
C GLU A 101 5.03 -12.52 -1.60
N ASP A 102 4.92 -13.23 -0.46
CA ASP A 102 5.48 -14.59 -0.26
C ASP A 102 4.42 -15.65 -0.58
#